data_AF-A0A965CFV7-F1
#
_entry.id   AF-A0A965CFV7-F1
#
_cell.length_a   1.000
_cell.length_b   1.000
_cell.length_c   1.000
_cell.angle_alpha   90.00
_cell.angle_beta   90.00
_cell.angle_gamma   90.00
#
_symmetry.space_group_name_H-M   'P 1'
#
loop_
_entity.id
_entity.type
_entity.pdbx_description
1 polymer ?
#
loop_
_entity_poly.entity_id
_entity_poly.type
_entity_poly.pdbx_seq_one_letter_code
_entity_poly.pdbx_strand_id
1 'polypeptide(L)'
;MLSLRGSAALSSFRVQKILATLAQTAPAIKALHADFWHFAWNEGDLTAAQLETLKKILTYGPKMAEEAPVGELFLVIPRPGTISPWASRATDIAKHCGLG
;
A
#
# COMPACT_ATOMS: atom_id res chain seq x y z
N MET A 1 8.81 -13.50 0.11
CA MET A 1 8.17 -12.20 0.42
C MET A 1 7.13 -11.90 -0.64
N LEU A 2 5.87 -11.71 -0.23
CA LEU A 2 4.78 -11.33 -1.12
C LEU A 2 4.62 -9.80 -1.12
N SER A 3 4.43 -9.22 -2.30
CA SER A 3 4.14 -7.80 -2.48
C SER A 3 2.74 -7.64 -3.05
N LEU A 4 1.86 -6.98 -2.31
CA LEU A 4 0.44 -6.87 -2.60
C LEU A 4 0.07 -5.39 -2.72
N ARG A 5 -0.39 -4.98 -3.90
CA ARG A 5 -0.94 -3.63 -4.12
C ARG A 5 -2.28 -3.54 -3.38
N GLY A 6 -2.45 -2.47 -2.62
CA GLY A 6 -3.67 -2.14 -1.89
C GLY A 6 -4.46 -1.03 -2.58
N SER A 7 -5.42 -0.47 -1.84
CA SER A 7 -6.26 0.64 -2.31
C SER A 7 -5.50 1.96 -2.44
N ALA A 8 -6.15 2.93 -3.09
CA ALA A 8 -5.66 4.30 -3.17
C ALA A 8 -5.34 4.88 -1.79
N ALA A 9 -4.16 5.48 -1.65
CA ALA A 9 -3.67 6.01 -0.38
C ALA A 9 -4.08 7.46 -0.12
N LEU A 10 -4.48 8.21 -1.15
CA LEU A 10 -4.81 9.63 -1.08
C LEU A 10 -6.16 9.93 -1.71
N SER A 11 -6.93 10.83 -1.08
CA SER A 11 -8.14 11.39 -1.69
C SER A 11 -7.80 12.40 -2.79
N SER A 12 -8.76 12.67 -3.69
CA SER A 12 -8.61 13.68 -4.75
C SER A 12 -8.22 15.06 -4.21
N PHE A 13 -8.81 15.48 -3.10
CA PHE A 13 -8.45 16.73 -2.41
C PHE A 13 -6.98 16.75 -1.98
N ARG A 14 -6.47 15.63 -1.43
CA ARG A 14 -5.08 15.56 -0.97
C ARG A 14 -4.10 15.55 -2.15
N VAL A 15 -4.43 14.86 -3.24
CA VAL A 15 -3.67 14.88 -4.49
C VAL A 15 -3.57 16.30 -5.04
N GLN A 16 -4.69 17.02 -5.16
CA GLN A 16 -4.71 18.40 -5.63
C GLN A 16 -3.86 19.33 -4.76
N LYS A 17 -3.93 19.17 -3.44
CA LYS A 17 -3.10 19.95 -2.51
C LYS A 17 -1.60 19.72 -2.72
N ILE A 18 -1.18 18.47 -2.92
CA ILE A 18 0.23 18.14 -3.17
C ILE A 18 0.67 18.71 -4.53
N LEU A 19 -0.13 18.54 -5.58
CA LEU A 19 0.16 19.10 -6.90
C LEU A 19 0.28 20.64 -6.87
N ALA A 20 -0.56 21.33 -6.09
CA ALA A 20 -0.47 22.77 -5.90
C ALA A 20 0.83 23.20 -5.22
N THR A 21 1.34 22.40 -4.27
CA THR A 21 2.67 22.63 -3.67
C THR A 21 3.78 22.34 -4.67
N LEU A 22 3.72 21.22 -5.39
CA LEU A 22 4.72 20.85 -6.39
C LEU A 22 4.79 21.85 -7.55
N ALA A 23 3.69 22.50 -7.91
CA ALA A 23 3.70 23.53 -8.94
C ALA A 23 4.66 24.70 -8.64
N GLN A 24 4.99 24.94 -7.36
CA GLN A 24 5.90 26.01 -6.94
C GLN A 24 7.38 25.64 -7.08
N THR A 25 7.73 24.35 -7.03
CA THR A 25 9.14 23.87 -6.98
C THR A 25 9.50 22.89 -8.10
N ALA A 26 8.52 22.15 -8.61
CA ALA A 26 8.65 21.14 -9.66
C ALA A 26 7.45 21.19 -10.63
N PRO A 27 7.28 22.30 -11.38
CA PRO A 27 6.08 22.53 -12.21
C PRO A 27 5.90 21.54 -13.37
N ALA A 28 6.92 20.74 -13.70
CA ALA A 28 6.82 19.67 -14.71
C ALA A 28 5.95 18.50 -14.24
N ILE A 29 5.76 18.30 -12.93
CA ILE A 29 4.92 17.22 -12.39
C ILE A 29 3.45 17.64 -12.52
N LYS A 30 2.71 16.96 -13.40
CA LYS A 30 1.30 17.28 -13.72
C LYS A 30 0.28 16.32 -13.11
N ALA A 31 0.71 15.13 -12.73
CA ALA A 31 -0.15 14.10 -12.16
C ALA A 31 0.58 13.41 -11.01
N LEU A 32 -0.20 12.91 -10.06
CA LEU A 32 0.28 12.14 -8.91
C LEU A 32 -0.75 11.06 -8.62
N HIS A 33 -0.27 9.83 -8.49
CA HIS A 33 -1.05 8.68 -8.04
C HIS A 33 -0.34 8.04 -6.86
N ALA A 34 -1.10 7.50 -5.90
CA ALA A 34 -0.55 6.85 -4.72
C ALA A 34 -1.44 5.71 -4.26
N ASP A 35 -0.84 4.53 -4.12
CA ASP A 35 -1.48 3.33 -3.57
C ASP A 35 -0.76 2.85 -2.33
N PHE A 36 -1.49 2.18 -1.45
CA PHE A 36 -0.84 1.37 -0.43
C PHE A 36 -0.16 0.16 -1.08
N TRP A 37 0.97 -0.23 -0.50
CA TRP A 37 1.66 -1.49 -0.79
C TRP A 37 1.87 -2.24 0.51
N HIS A 38 1.58 -3.53 0.48
CA HIS A 38 1.73 -4.42 1.62
C HIS A 38 2.81 -5.46 1.31
N PHE A 39 3.77 -5.58 2.21
CA PHE A 39 4.84 -6.57 2.12
C PHE A 39 4.63 -7.61 3.21
N ALA A 40 4.29 -8.83 2.81
CA ALA A 40 4.07 -9.95 3.71
C ALA A 40 5.27 -10.90 3.66
N TRP A 41 5.90 -11.10 4.82
CA TRP A 41 6.91 -12.12 4.99
C TRP A 41 6.25 -13.38 5.54
N ASN A 42 6.47 -14.51 4.89
CA ASN A 42 5.99 -15.82 5.31
C ASN A 42 7.10 -16.84 5.12
N GLU A 43 7.20 -17.80 6.04
CA GLU A 43 8.05 -18.97 5.87
C GLU A 43 7.31 -20.00 5.01
N GLY A 44 7.87 -20.31 3.83
CA GLY A 44 7.21 -21.16 2.84
C GLY A 44 6.09 -20.47 2.06
N ASP A 45 5.44 -21.25 1.21
CA ASP A 45 4.37 -20.76 0.33
C ASP A 45 3.01 -20.80 1.03
N LEU A 46 2.20 -19.77 0.79
CA LEU A 46 0.80 -19.77 1.21
C LEU A 46 -0.02 -20.68 0.28
N THR A 47 -0.89 -21.49 0.87
CA THR A 47 -1.94 -22.17 0.10
C THR A 47 -2.86 -21.15 -0.59
N ALA A 48 -3.58 -21.57 -1.63
CA ALA A 48 -4.54 -20.71 -2.30
C ALA A 48 -5.59 -20.13 -1.33
N ALA A 49 -6.08 -20.93 -0.39
CA ALA A 49 -7.03 -20.47 0.63
C ALA A 49 -6.42 -19.41 1.56
N GLN A 50 -5.19 -19.60 2.01
CA GLN A 50 -4.48 -18.63 2.85
C GLN A 50 -4.20 -17.32 2.10
N LEU A 51 -3.80 -17.41 0.83
CA LEU A 51 -3.58 -16.24 -0.02
C LEU A 51 -4.88 -15.43 -0.20
N GLU A 52 -6.01 -16.09 -0.41
CA GLU A 52 -7.31 -15.42 -0.50
C GLU A 52 -7.73 -14.76 0.82
N THR A 53 -7.48 -15.41 1.97
CA THR A 53 -7.68 -14.80 3.29
C THR A 53 -6.80 -13.56 3.46
N LEU A 54 -5.52 -13.64 3.09
CA LEU A 54 -4.59 -12.51 3.19
C LEU A 54 -5.03 -11.32 2.33
N LYS A 55 -5.44 -11.58 1.08
CA LYS A 55 -5.97 -10.53 0.19
C LYS A 55 -7.19 -9.84 0.79
N LYS A 56 -8.10 -10.58 1.42
CA LYS A 56 -9.28 -10.00 2.10
C LYS A 56 -8.89 -9.09 3.26
N ILE A 57 -7.94 -9.52 4.11
CA ILE A 57 -7.44 -8.70 5.23
C ILE A 57 -6.83 -7.39 4.72
N LEU A 58 -6.12 -7.43 3.60
CA LEU A 58 -5.42 -6.29 3.01
C LEU A 58 -6.30 -5.45 2.05
N THR A 59 -7.54 -5.86 1.81
CA THR A 59 -8.49 -5.08 1.02
C THR A 59 -9.31 -4.19 1.95
N TYR A 60 -8.88 -2.95 2.12
CA TYR A 60 -9.56 -1.96 2.96
C TYR A 60 -9.45 -0.54 2.39
N GLY A 61 -10.26 0.37 2.92
CA GLY A 61 -10.28 1.76 2.49
C GLY A 61 -11.17 2.03 1.27
N PRO A 62 -11.21 3.28 0.78
CA PRO A 62 -12.04 3.66 -0.35
C PRO A 62 -11.58 2.95 -1.62
N LYS A 63 -12.55 2.41 -2.38
CA LYS A 63 -12.29 1.86 -3.71
C LYS A 63 -12.08 3.01 -4.69
N MET A 64 -10.95 2.99 -5.39
CA MET A 64 -10.67 3.88 -6.51
C MET A 64 -10.41 3.03 -7.74
N ALA A 65 -10.59 3.59 -8.93
CA ALA A 65 -10.35 2.86 -10.16
C ALA A 65 -8.91 2.33 -10.20
N GLU A 66 -8.76 1.03 -10.47
CA GLU A 66 -7.46 0.40 -10.65
C GLU A 66 -6.92 0.76 -12.03
N GLU A 67 -6.39 1.97 -12.15
CA GLU A 67 -5.61 2.34 -13.34
C GLU A 67 -4.17 1.83 -13.18
N ALA A 68 -3.59 1.38 -14.30
CA ALA A 68 -2.19 1.01 -14.33
C ALA A 68 -1.36 2.29 -14.08
N PRO A 69 -0.48 2.30 -13.07
CA PRO A 69 0.28 3.49 -12.75
C PRO A 69 1.27 3.79 -13.88
N VAL A 70 1.32 5.05 -14.32
CA VAL A 70 2.25 5.55 -15.33
C VAL A 70 3.13 6.62 -14.70
N GLY A 71 4.43 6.57 -14.97
CA GLY A 71 5.41 7.54 -14.48
C GLY A 71 6.52 6.90 -13.65
N GLU A 72 7.14 7.70 -12.80
CA GLU A 72 8.24 7.26 -11.93
C GLU A 72 7.71 6.78 -10.58
N LEU A 73 8.20 5.62 -10.13
CA LEU A 73 7.79 5.01 -8.86
C LEU A 73 8.66 5.54 -7.71
N PHE A 74 8.01 6.20 -6.75
CA PHE A 74 8.59 6.50 -5.45
C PHE A 74 7.93 5.64 -4.37
N LEU A 75 8.67 4.68 -3.83
CA LEU A 75 8.20 3.82 -2.75
C LEU A 75 8.60 4.39 -1.39
N VAL A 76 7.61 4.76 -0.58
CA VAL A 76 7.81 5.26 0.79
C VAL A 76 7.48 4.15 1.78
N ILE A 77 8.48 3.73 2.56
CA ILE A 77 8.36 2.67 3.57
C ILE A 77 9.01 3.12 4.90
N PRO A 78 8.71 2.45 6.03
CA PRO A 78 9.46 2.64 7.27
C PRO A 78 10.96 2.46 7.07
N ARG A 79 11.75 3.12 7.91
CA ARG A 79 13.22 3.01 7.87
C ARG A 79 13.62 1.54 8.05
N PRO A 80 14.61 1.03 7.30
CA PRO A 80 15.20 -0.27 7.56
C PRO A 80 15.62 -0.40 9.03
N GLY A 81 15.34 -1.56 9.63
CA GLY A 81 15.56 -1.80 11.06
C GLY A 81 14.43 -1.31 11.98
N THR A 82 13.31 -0.84 11.43
CA THR A 82 12.11 -0.45 12.22
C THR A 82 10.88 -1.26 11.83
N ILE A 83 10.00 -1.53 12.80
CA ILE A 83 8.69 -2.14 12.59
C ILE A 83 7.64 -1.08 12.92
N SER A 84 6.76 -0.76 11.97
CA SER A 84 5.70 0.23 12.21
C SER A 84 4.61 -0.34 13.13
N PRO A 85 3.89 0.51 13.90
CA PRO A 85 2.73 0.06 14.67
C PRO A 85 1.66 -0.61 13.80
N TRP A 86 1.52 -0.17 12.55
CA TRP A 86 0.64 -0.81 11.57
C TRP A 86 1.08 -2.25 11.29
N ALA A 87 2.37 -2.49 11.07
CA ALA A 87 2.89 -3.82 10.78
C ALA A 87 2.66 -4.79 11.95
N SER A 88 2.87 -4.35 13.19
CA SER A 88 2.57 -5.16 14.39
C SER A 88 1.09 -5.56 14.44
N ARG A 89 0.18 -4.60 14.26
CA ARG A 89 -1.27 -4.86 14.29
C ARG A 89 -1.76 -5.71 13.11
N ALA A 90 -1.26 -5.47 11.91
CA ALA A 90 -1.60 -6.26 10.74
C ALA A 90 -1.14 -7.72 10.89
N THR A 91 0.03 -7.93 11.49
CA THR A 91 0.55 -9.26 11.81
C THR A 91 -0.34 -9.97 12.84
N ASP A 92 -0.77 -9.27 13.90
CA ASP A 92 -1.68 -9.83 14.91
C ASP A 92 -3.03 -10.24 14.27
N ILE A 93 -3.58 -9.42 13.37
CA ILE A 93 -4.82 -9.74 12.64
C ILE A 93 -4.62 -10.99 11.77
N ALA A 94 -3.53 -11.05 11.01
CA ALA A 94 -3.22 -12.20 10.14
C ALA A 94 -3.16 -13.51 10.94
N LYS A 95 -2.47 -13.51 12.08
CA LYS A 95 -2.39 -14.66 12.99
C LYS A 95 -3.76 -15.10 13.50
N HIS A 96 -4.61 -14.17 13.94
CA HIS A 96 -5.97 -14.48 14.37
C HIS A 96 -6.87 -15.01 13.24
N CYS A 97 -6.55 -14.69 11.98
CA CYS A 97 -7.20 -15.26 10.80
C CYS A 97 -6.60 -16.60 10.34
N GLY A 98 -5.72 -17.22 11.13
CA GLY A 98 -5.10 -18.51 10.81
C GLY A 98 -3.95 -18.43 9.81
N LEU A 99 -3.34 -17.25 9.63
CA LEU A 99 -2.14 -17.05 8.83
C LEU A 99 -0.93 -16.91 9.76
N GLY A 100 -0.27 -18.03 10.06
CA GLY A 100 0.91 -18.12 10.92
C GLY A 100 1.52 -19.51 10.91
#